data_AF-A0A832UDT4-F1
#
_entry.id   AF-A0A832UDT4-F1
#
_cell.length_a   1.000
_cell.length_b   1.000
_cell.length_c   1.000
_cell.angle_alpha   90.00
_cell.angle_beta   90.00
_cell.angle_gamma   90.00
#
_symmetry.space_group_name_H-M   'P 1'
#
loop_
_entity.id
_entity.type
_entity.pdbx_description
1 polymer ?
#
loop_
_entity_poly.entity_id
_entity_poly.type
_entity_poly.pdbx_seq_one_letter_code
_entity_poly.pdbx_strand_id
1 'polypeptide(L)'
;MTHINQLIDMEKAKNMGVEKYNQQQRQKVQILHEFLENYNYGNDNELFFCTAVNLLPLTDLFEIIESVEKYTINMALKEKYGYLKHKLFEYANNSNINIELRKSKYNKAKIIFF
;
A
#
# COMPACT_ATOMS: atom_id res chain seq x y z
N MET A 1 -5.74 10.25 7.60
CA MET A 1 -4.27 10.21 7.56
C MET A 1 -3.76 10.73 8.87
N THR A 2 -3.06 9.90 9.64
CA THR A 2 -2.76 10.16 11.05
C THR A 2 -1.57 11.13 11.15
N HIS A 3 -1.75 12.25 11.84
CA HIS A 3 -0.79 13.33 12.05
C HIS A 3 0.60 12.86 12.55
N ILE A 4 0.66 11.67 13.17
CA ILE A 4 1.87 11.03 13.68
C ILE A 4 2.83 10.62 12.54
N ASN A 5 2.31 10.09 11.43
CA ASN A 5 3.17 9.71 10.31
C ASN A 5 3.77 10.93 9.62
N GLN A 6 3.01 12.03 9.54
CA GLN A 6 3.52 13.30 9.01
C GLN A 6 4.65 13.87 9.88
N LEU A 7 4.57 13.74 11.20
CA LEU A 7 5.66 14.13 12.11
C LEU A 7 6.92 13.27 11.90
N ILE A 8 6.76 11.95 11.78
CA ILE A 8 7.89 11.04 11.49
C ILE A 8 8.49 11.33 10.11
N ASP A 9 7.65 11.63 9.11
CA ASP A 9 8.11 11.98 7.76
C ASP A 9 8.82 13.34 7.73
N MET A 10 8.33 14.33 8.49
CA MET A 10 9.01 15.62 8.67
C MET A 10 10.36 15.46 9.37
N GLU A 11 10.45 14.59 10.38
CA GLU A 11 11.70 14.30 11.09
C GLU A 11 12.69 13.54 10.21
N LYS A 12 12.22 12.60 9.38
CA LYS A 12 13.03 11.94 8.33
C LYS A 12 13.52 12.92 7.27
N ALA A 13 12.66 13.82 6.79
CA ALA A 13 13.05 14.85 5.82
C ALA A 13 14.10 15.82 6.40
N LYS A 14 13.97 16.16 7.69
CA LYS A 14 14.93 16.97 8.42
C LYS A 14 16.29 16.26 8.60
N ASN A 15 16.30 14.94 8.79
CA ASN A 15 17.51 14.16 9.02
C ASN A 15 18.20 13.65 7.74
N MET A 16 17.46 13.37 6.66
CA MET A 16 18.00 12.83 5.40
C MET A 16 18.18 13.88 4.29
N GLY A 17 17.61 15.07 4.45
CA GLY A 17 17.55 16.11 3.43
C GLY A 17 16.34 15.95 2.50
N VAL A 18 15.79 17.09 2.07
CA VAL A 18 14.57 17.18 1.23
C VAL A 18 14.72 16.44 -0.09
N GLU A 19 15.93 16.39 -0.66
CA GLU A 19 16.20 15.68 -1.91
C GLU A 19 16.01 14.17 -1.81
N LYS A 20 16.56 13.53 -0.77
CA LYS A 20 16.41 12.08 -0.56
C LYS A 20 14.96 11.72 -0.27
N TYR A 21 14.27 12.54 0.53
CA TYR A 21 12.84 12.38 0.77
C TYR A 21 12.04 12.46 -0.53
N ASN A 22 12.26 13.49 -1.34
CA ASN A 22 11.58 13.65 -2.63
C ASN A 22 11.88 12.50 -3.59
N GLN A 23 13.11 11.98 -3.59
CA GLN A 23 13.47 10.80 -4.38
C GLN A 23 12.69 9.57 -3.94
N GLN A 24 12.60 9.31 -2.63
CA GLN A 24 11.82 8.19 -2.11
C GLN A 24 10.32 8.33 -2.45
N GLN A 25 9.76 9.54 -2.36
CA GLN A 25 8.36 9.78 -2.74
C GLN A 25 8.12 9.52 -4.23
N ARG A 26 9.04 9.95 -5.12
CA ARG A 26 8.95 9.64 -6.56
C ARG A 26 8.97 8.14 -6.82
N GLN A 27 9.83 7.39 -6.13
CA GLN A 27 9.89 5.93 -6.26
C GLN A 27 8.60 5.28 -5.77
N LYS A 28 8.06 5.71 -4.63
CA LYS A 28 6.75 5.23 -4.15
C LYS A 28 5.63 5.50 -5.15
N VAL A 29 5.62 6.66 -5.80
CA VAL A 29 4.64 6.98 -6.85
C VAL A 29 4.77 6.01 -8.03
N GLN A 30 5.99 5.71 -8.48
CA GLN A 30 6.22 4.73 -9.55
C GLN A 30 5.70 3.33 -9.19
N ILE A 31 5.96 2.89 -7.96
CA ILE A 31 5.47 1.60 -7.43
C ILE A 31 3.94 1.58 -7.38
N LEU A 32 3.31 2.68 -6.98
CA LEU A 32 1.86 2.78 -6.97
C LEU A 32 1.27 2.66 -8.38
N HIS A 33 1.89 3.33 -9.37
CA HIS A 33 1.46 3.21 -10.77
C HIS A 33 1.57 1.76 -11.26
N GLU A 34 2.67 1.09 -10.97
CA GLU A 34 2.86 -0.33 -11.30
C GLU A 34 1.74 -1.22 -10.72
N PHE A 35 1.38 -1.02 -9.45
CA PHE A 35 0.28 -1.75 -8.80
C PHE A 35 -1.08 -1.47 -9.44
N LEU A 36 -1.34 -0.22 -9.83
CA LEU A 36 -2.61 0.17 -10.43
C LEU A 36 -2.74 -0.34 -11.87
N GLU A 37 -1.66 -0.39 -12.63
CA GLU A 37 -1.68 -0.81 -14.03
C GLU A 37 -1.73 -2.35 -14.16
N ASN A 38 -0.92 -3.07 -13.37
CA ASN A 38 -0.70 -4.50 -13.59
C ASN A 38 -1.41 -5.43 -12.61
N TYR A 39 -1.93 -4.88 -11.49
CA TYR A 39 -2.48 -5.68 -10.40
C TYR A 39 -3.86 -5.21 -9.93
N ASN A 40 -4.43 -4.17 -10.52
CA ASN A 40 -5.76 -3.68 -10.14
C ASN A 40 -6.87 -4.63 -10.63
N TYR A 41 -7.69 -5.12 -9.70
CA TYR A 41 -8.80 -6.04 -10.00
C TYR A 41 -10.12 -5.56 -9.36
N GLY A 42 -10.84 -4.69 -10.07
CA GLY A 42 -12.12 -4.10 -9.62
C GLY A 42 -11.97 -2.70 -9.01
N ASN A 43 -13.09 -2.06 -8.68
CA ASN A 43 -13.16 -0.60 -8.55
C ASN A 43 -12.72 -0.01 -7.19
N ASP A 44 -12.56 -0.82 -6.13
CA ASP A 44 -12.31 -0.34 -4.75
C ASP A 44 -10.86 -0.56 -4.25
N ASN A 45 -9.91 -0.87 -5.14
CA ASN A 45 -8.56 -1.29 -4.73
C ASN A 45 -7.51 -0.18 -4.76
N GLU A 46 -7.79 0.93 -5.45
CA GLU A 46 -6.83 2.03 -5.60
C GLU A 46 -6.50 2.65 -4.23
N LEU A 47 -7.53 2.86 -3.41
CA LEU A 47 -7.37 3.38 -2.05
C LEU A 47 -6.52 2.46 -1.16
N PHE A 48 -6.67 1.14 -1.35
CA PHE A 48 -5.87 0.15 -0.63
C PHE A 48 -4.39 0.24 -1.03
N PHE A 49 -4.08 0.28 -2.32
CA PHE A 49 -2.70 0.41 -2.79
C PHE A 49 -2.06 1.73 -2.36
N CYS A 50 -2.78 2.85 -2.48
CA CYS A 50 -2.32 4.13 -1.96
C CYS A 50 -1.98 4.06 -0.47
N THR A 51 -2.84 3.42 0.32
CA THR A 51 -2.62 3.26 1.76
C THR A 51 -1.40 2.39 2.05
N ALA A 52 -1.27 1.25 1.39
CA ALA A 52 -0.18 0.32 1.60
C ALA A 52 1.18 0.92 1.17
N VAL A 53 1.26 1.52 -0.02
CA VAL A 53 2.48 2.17 -0.54
C VAL A 53 2.89 3.36 0.32
N ASN A 54 1.93 4.15 0.81
CA ASN A 54 2.24 5.28 1.69
C ASN A 54 2.85 4.80 3.02
N LEU A 55 2.29 3.74 3.62
CA LEU A 55 2.66 3.29 4.95
C LEU A 55 3.89 2.38 4.98
N LEU A 56 4.09 1.52 3.97
CA LEU A 56 5.20 0.58 3.94
C LEU A 56 6.54 1.29 3.63
N PRO A 57 7.66 0.84 4.22
CA PRO A 57 8.99 1.27 3.84
C PRO A 57 9.27 1.02 2.35
N LEU A 58 10.09 1.88 1.72
CA LEU A 58 10.42 1.72 0.31
C LEU A 58 11.20 0.42 0.02
N THR A 59 12.03 -0.03 0.96
CA THR A 59 12.75 -1.31 0.88
C THR A 59 11.80 -2.49 0.75
N ASP A 60 10.80 -2.55 1.63
CA ASP A 60 9.78 -3.59 1.66
C ASP A 60 8.98 -3.61 0.35
N LEU A 61 8.66 -2.43 -0.20
CA LEU A 61 7.95 -2.32 -1.47
C LEU A 61 8.75 -2.86 -2.66
N PHE A 62 10.07 -2.69 -2.68
CA PHE A 62 10.93 -3.29 -3.71
C PHE A 62 10.94 -4.82 -3.63
N GLU A 63 11.05 -5.38 -2.42
CA GLU A 63 11.00 -6.83 -2.23
C GLU A 63 9.64 -7.42 -2.64
N ILE A 64 8.55 -6.69 -2.36
CA ILE A 64 7.20 -7.09 -2.78
C ILE A 64 7.10 -7.10 -4.30
N ILE A 65 7.57 -6.06 -5.00
CA ILE A 65 7.55 -6.04 -6.47
C ILE A 65 8.33 -7.22 -7.04
N GLU A 66 9.57 -7.42 -6.60
CA GLU A 66 10.41 -8.51 -7.10
C GLU A 66 9.75 -9.88 -6.91
N SER A 67 9.15 -10.10 -5.72
CA SER A 67 8.40 -11.32 -5.43
C SER A 67 7.20 -11.46 -6.36
N VAL A 68 6.39 -10.41 -6.49
CA VAL A 68 5.14 -10.46 -7.25
C VAL A 68 5.42 -10.64 -8.74
N GLU A 69 6.39 -9.94 -9.31
CA GLU A 69 6.83 -10.14 -10.70
C GLU A 69 7.26 -11.60 -10.91
N LYS A 70 8.13 -12.13 -10.06
CA LYS A 70 8.65 -13.50 -10.20
C LYS A 70 7.56 -14.58 -10.13
N TYR A 71 6.63 -14.47 -9.17
CA TYR A 71 5.66 -15.54 -8.90
C TYR A 71 4.37 -15.43 -9.71
N THR A 72 4.06 -14.27 -10.27
CA THR A 72 2.74 -14.05 -10.89
C THR A 72 2.74 -13.90 -12.41
N ILE A 73 3.90 -14.03 -13.08
CA ILE A 73 4.05 -13.88 -14.55
C ILE A 73 2.94 -14.57 -15.36
N ASN A 74 2.59 -15.81 -15.01
CA ASN A 74 1.60 -16.63 -15.74
C ASN A 74 0.21 -16.71 -15.07
N MET A 75 -0.05 -15.88 -14.06
CA MET A 75 -1.30 -15.89 -13.31
C MET A 75 -2.35 -14.96 -13.92
N ALA A 76 -3.63 -15.26 -13.71
CA ALA A 76 -4.71 -14.36 -14.07
C ALA A 76 -4.68 -13.08 -13.20
N LEU A 77 -5.24 -11.97 -13.71
CA LEU A 77 -5.24 -10.68 -13.01
C LEU A 77 -5.81 -10.77 -11.58
N LYS A 78 -6.84 -11.59 -11.38
CA LYS A 78 -7.44 -11.82 -10.05
C LYS A 78 -6.48 -12.50 -9.08
N GLU A 79 -5.69 -13.45 -9.56
CA GLU A 79 -4.71 -14.19 -8.78
C GLU A 79 -3.48 -13.32 -8.49
N LYS A 80 -3.02 -12.55 -9.49
CA LYS A 80 -2.02 -11.48 -9.36
C LYS A 80 -2.38 -10.51 -8.23
N TYR A 81 -3.60 -9.98 -8.27
CA TYR A 81 -4.15 -9.11 -7.22
C TYR A 81 -4.14 -9.80 -5.84
N GLY A 82 -4.64 -11.03 -5.77
CA GLY A 82 -4.70 -11.80 -4.52
C GLY A 82 -3.32 -12.01 -3.90
N TYR A 83 -2.32 -12.36 -4.73
CA TYR A 83 -0.94 -12.56 -4.29
C TYR A 83 -0.30 -11.26 -3.81
N LEU A 84 -0.41 -10.17 -4.59
CA LEU A 84 0.10 -8.86 -4.19
C LEU A 84 -0.52 -8.40 -2.87
N LYS A 85 -1.85 -8.53 -2.73
CA LYS A 85 -2.57 -8.18 -1.51
C LYS A 85 -2.06 -8.98 -0.31
N HIS A 86 -1.85 -10.28 -0.48
CA HIS A 86 -1.29 -11.13 0.57
C HIS A 86 0.11 -10.66 1.00
N LYS A 87 1.00 -10.38 0.03
CA LYS A 87 2.35 -9.87 0.30
C LYS A 87 2.34 -8.53 1.02
N LEU A 88 1.48 -7.59 0.62
CA LEU A 88 1.35 -6.31 1.31
C LEU A 88 0.93 -6.49 2.78
N PHE A 89 0.00 -7.41 3.08
CA PHE A 89 -0.38 -7.73 4.46
C PHE A 89 0.74 -8.42 5.25
N GLU A 90 1.47 -9.35 4.63
CA GLU A 90 2.60 -10.04 5.25
C GLU A 90 3.66 -9.04 5.74
N TYR A 91 4.12 -8.14 4.85
CA TYR A 91 5.10 -7.12 5.19
C TYR A 91 4.57 -6.11 6.20
N ALA A 92 3.31 -5.69 6.07
CA ALA A 92 2.70 -4.78 7.04
C ALA A 92 2.65 -5.40 8.44
N ASN A 93 2.28 -6.68 8.56
CA ASN A 93 2.27 -7.38 9.83
C ASN A 93 3.67 -7.55 10.43
N ASN A 94 4.66 -7.90 9.60
CA ASN A 94 6.07 -8.02 10.04
C ASN A 94 6.62 -6.68 10.57
N SER A 95 6.15 -5.57 9.98
CA SER A 95 6.54 -4.21 10.37
C SER A 95 5.62 -3.58 11.44
N ASN A 96 4.66 -4.33 12.00
CA ASN A 96 3.62 -3.84 12.93
C ASN A 96 2.82 -2.63 12.41
N ILE A 97 2.65 -2.54 11.09
CA ILE A 97 1.90 -1.49 10.39
C ILE A 97 0.48 -1.99 10.13
N ASN A 98 -0.52 -1.25 10.56
CA ASN A 98 -1.91 -1.56 10.20
C ASN A 98 -2.27 -0.92 8.85
N ILE A 99 -2.40 -1.76 7.81
CA ILE A 99 -2.87 -1.36 6.47
C ILE A 99 -4.35 -1.72 6.23
N GLU A 100 -5.07 -2.21 7.24
CA GLU A 100 -6.50 -2.44 7.10
C GLU A 100 -7.22 -1.10 6.90
N LEU A 101 -7.95 -0.99 5.80
CA LEU A 101 -8.94 0.05 5.64
C LEU A 101 -9.95 -0.14 6.78
N ARG A 102 -9.89 0.72 7.80
CA ARG A 102 -10.96 0.82 8.79
C ARG A 102 -12.24 1.05 8.01
N LYS A 103 -13.08 0.03 7.87
CA LYS A 103 -14.47 0.25 7.48
C LYS A 103 -15.01 1.25 8.50
N SER A 104 -15.35 2.45 8.04
CA SER A 104 -16.09 3.40 8.86
C SER A 104 -17.25 2.64 9.51
N LYS A 105 -17.59 2.97 10.77
CA LYS A 105 -18.75 2.39 11.49
C LYS A 105 -20.07 2.47 10.71
N TYR A 106 -20.10 3.20 9.60
CA TYR A 106 -21.19 3.32 8.63
C TYR A 106 -21.53 2.09 7.77
N ASN A 107 -21.11 0.87 8.15
CA ASN A 107 -21.62 -0.36 7.52
C ASN A 107 -22.22 -1.37 8.53
N LYS A 108 -22.48 -0.95 9.78
CA LYS A 108 -23.33 -1.67 10.73
C LYS A 108 -24.72 -1.02 10.95
N ALA A 109 -25.07 -0.04 10.12
CA ALA A 109 -26.40 0.59 10.10
C ALA A 109 -27.02 0.55 8.69
N LYS A 110 -27.14 -0.64 8.10
CA LYS A 110 -28.40 -1.00 7.44
C LYS A 110 -29.21 -1.69 8.53
N ILE A 111 -29.78 -0.92 9.47
CA ILE A 111 -31.20 -0.53 9.41
C ILE A 111 -32.00 -1.71 8.85
N ILE A 112 -32.28 -2.65 9.75
CA ILE A 112 -33.63 -3.21 9.90
C ILE A 112 -34.58 -2.01 9.82
N PHE A 113 -35.38 -1.90 8.76
CA PHE A 113 -36.76 -1.39 8.81
C PHE A 113 -37.40 -1.49 7.41
N PHE A 114 -38.55 -2.18 7.42
CA PHE A 114 -39.51 -2.51 6.36
C PHE A 114 -39.16 -3.68 5.45
#